data_AF-A0A946BGS0-F1
#
_entry.id   AF-A0A946BGS0-F1
#
_cell.length_a   1.000
_cell.length_b   1.000
_cell.length_c   1.000
_cell.angle_alpha   90.00
_cell.angle_beta   90.00
_cell.angle_gamma   90.00
#
_symmetry.space_group_name_H-M   'P 1'
#
loop_
_entity.id
_entity.type
_entity.pdbx_description
1 polymer ?
#
loop_
_entity_poly.entity_id
_entity_poly.type
_entity_poly.pdbx_seq_one_letter_code
_entity_poly.pdbx_strand_id
1 'polypeptide(L)' 'NNTIYKGDLPFHLNYNAQAQGKNKKPTLKDAQSQAQIKAIYQALARTNYNKAKASKLLGIHRTLLYKKMKEYNIGLKPE' A
#
# COMPACT_ATOMS: atom_id res chain seq x y z
N ASN A 1 -7.18 -17.40 -40.38
CA ASN A 1 -7.31 -17.52 -38.91
C ASN A 1 -5.95 -17.83 -38.32
N ASN A 2 -5.21 -16.82 -37.84
CA ASN A 2 -3.86 -16.97 -37.32
C ASN A 2 -3.83 -16.67 -35.80
N THR A 3 -4.40 -17.59 -35.02
CA THR A 3 -4.42 -17.48 -33.56
C THR A 3 -3.14 -18.09 -33.01
N ILE A 4 -2.27 -17.28 -32.43
CA ILE A 4 -1.01 -17.71 -31.81
C ILE A 4 -1.29 -18.12 -30.36
N TYR A 5 -0.96 -19.35 -30.01
CA TYR A 5 -1.14 -19.90 -28.67
C TYR A 5 0.06 -19.58 -27.77
N LYS A 6 -0.13 -19.65 -26.45
CA LYS A 6 0.93 -19.36 -25.46
C LYS A 6 2.18 -20.24 -25.63
N GLY A 7 2.03 -21.44 -26.23
CA GLY A 7 3.13 -22.35 -26.55
C GLY A 7 3.91 -21.99 -27.81
N ASP A 8 3.37 -21.12 -28.67
CA ASP A 8 4.00 -20.67 -29.91
C ASP A 8 4.96 -19.48 -29.68
N LEU A 9 5.03 -18.95 -28.46
CA LEU A 9 5.95 -17.89 -28.11
C LEU A 9 7.37 -18.44 -27.90
N PRO A 10 8.41 -17.77 -28.43
CA PRO A 10 9.79 -18.15 -28.19
C PRO A 10 10.12 -18.18 -26.70
N PHE A 11 10.91 -19.17 -26.28
CA PHE A 11 11.29 -19.42 -24.88
C PHE A 11 11.83 -18.17 -24.15
N HIS A 12 12.48 -17.26 -24.86
CA HIS A 12 13.05 -16.03 -24.29
C HIS A 12 12.01 -14.94 -23.93
N LEU A 13 10.79 -14.99 -24.49
CA LEU A 13 9.70 -14.06 -24.12
C LEU A 13 8.89 -14.57 -22.93
N ASN A 14 8.76 -15.89 -22.77
CA ASN A 14 8.01 -16.50 -21.66
C ASN A 14 8.71 -16.30 -20.30
N TYR A 15 10.05 -16.17 -20.31
CA TYR A 15 10.84 -15.97 -19.09
C TYR A 15 10.57 -14.61 -18.40
N ASN A 16 10.40 -13.54 -19.18
CA ASN A 16 10.15 -12.20 -18.64
C ASN A 16 8.72 -12.01 -18.09
N ALA A 17 7.76 -12.82 -18.54
CA ALA A 17 6.41 -12.82 -17.99
C ALA A 17 6.34 -13.43 -16.58
N GLN A 18 7.23 -14.38 -16.26
CA GLN A 18 7.29 -15.01 -14.93
C GLN A 18 8.14 -14.23 -13.92
N ALA A 19 9.05 -13.36 -14.39
CA ALA A 19 9.87 -12.52 -13.52
C ALA A 19 9.11 -11.34 -12.86
N GLN A 20 7.86 -11.10 -13.25
CA GLN A 20 7.02 -10.02 -12.69
C GLN A 20 6.24 -10.44 -11.43
N GLY A 21 6.27 -11.71 -11.06
CA GLY A 21 5.87 -12.17 -9.73
C GLY A 21 7.05 -12.10 -8.76
N LYS A 22 7.57 -10.89 -8.46
CA LYS A 22 8.54 -10.75 -7.37
C LYS A 22 7.83 -11.13 -6.07
N ASN A 23 7.94 -12.41 -5.70
CA ASN A 23 7.75 -12.92 -4.33
C ASN A 23 8.79 -12.22 -3.43
N LYS A 24 8.61 -10.91 -3.19
CA LYS A 24 9.36 -10.20 -2.17
C LYS A 24 8.88 -10.78 -0.85
N LYS A 25 9.73 -11.62 -0.25
CA LYS A 25 9.52 -12.09 1.12
C LYS A 25 9.25 -10.86 1.99
N PRO A 26 8.15 -10.83 2.76
CA PRO A 26 7.81 -9.65 3.54
C PRO A 26 8.96 -9.36 4.51
N THR A 27 9.48 -8.15 4.43
CA THR A 27 10.52 -7.70 5.36
C THR A 27 9.87 -7.19 6.65
N LEU A 28 10.65 -7.12 7.74
CA LEU A 28 10.18 -6.50 8.98
C LEU A 28 9.68 -5.06 8.75
N LYS A 29 10.30 -4.35 7.81
CA LYS A 29 9.91 -2.99 7.42
C LYS A 29 8.53 -2.95 6.76
N ASP A 30 8.19 -3.97 5.98
CA ASP A 30 6.86 -4.07 5.34
C ASP A 30 5.78 -4.32 6.40
N ALA A 31 6.02 -5.24 7.34
CA ALA A 31 5.11 -5.53 8.43
C ALA A 31 4.86 -4.29 9.32
N GLN A 32 5.94 -3.56 9.66
CA GLN A 32 5.83 -2.29 10.39
C GLN A 32 5.02 -1.25 9.62
N SER A 33 5.27 -1.12 8.31
CA SER A 33 4.53 -0.17 7.47
C SER A 33 3.04 -0.51 7.40
N GLN A 34 2.69 -1.79 7.26
CA GLN A 34 1.29 -2.23 7.28
C GLN A 34 0.62 -1.97 8.63
N ALA A 35 1.32 -2.22 9.74
CA ALA A 35 0.81 -1.92 11.08
C ALA A 35 0.57 -0.41 11.26
N GLN A 36 1.50 0.44 10.79
CA GLN A 36 1.33 1.90 10.83
C GLN A 36 0.14 2.37 9.99
N ILE A 37 -0.01 1.86 8.77
CA ILE A 37 -1.15 2.18 7.90
C ILE A 37 -2.47 1.84 8.59
N LYS A 38 -2.58 0.62 9.14
CA LYS A 38 -3.78 0.18 9.88
C LYS A 38 -4.08 1.07 11.08
N ALA A 39 -3.06 1.43 11.87
CA ALA A 39 -3.22 2.32 13.01
C ALA A 39 -3.76 3.70 12.59
N ILE A 40 -3.24 4.27 11.50
CA ILE A 40 -3.71 5.55 10.95
C ILE A 40 -5.17 5.47 10.53
N TYR A 41 -5.56 4.44 9.76
CA TYR A 41 -6.95 4.25 9.35
C TYR A 41 -7.90 4.11 10.53
N GLN A 42 -7.53 3.30 11.52
CA GLN A 42 -8.34 3.10 12.72
C GLN A 42 -8.49 4.38 13.54
N ALA A 43 -7.41 5.16 13.68
CA ALA A 43 -7.47 6.42 14.39
C ALA A 43 -8.36 7.43 13.67
N LEU A 44 -8.26 7.51 12.34
CA LEU A 44 -9.13 8.35 11.51
C LEU A 44 -10.60 7.92 11.62
N ALA A 45 -10.89 6.62 11.52
CA ALA A 45 -12.26 6.10 11.66
C ALA A 45 -12.85 6.44 13.04
N ARG A 46 -12.10 6.23 14.12
CA ARG A 46 -12.53 6.54 15.50
C ARG A 46 -12.75 8.02 15.76
N THR A 47 -12.13 8.89 14.96
CA THR A 47 -12.25 10.35 15.13
C THR A 47 -13.13 11.01 14.08
N ASN A 48 -13.94 10.25 13.33
CA ASN A 48 -14.75 10.76 12.21
C ASN A 48 -13.90 11.55 11.22
N TYR A 49 -12.74 11.01 10.87
CA TYR A 49 -11.75 11.59 9.96
C TYR A 49 -11.21 12.96 10.40
N ASN A 50 -11.37 13.31 11.68
CA ASN A 50 -10.74 14.50 12.24
C ASN A 50 -9.24 14.24 12.49
N LYS A 51 -8.42 14.88 11.65
CA LYS A 51 -6.96 14.70 11.59
C LYS A 51 -6.24 15.17 12.87
N ALA A 52 -6.70 16.25 13.48
CA ALA A 52 -6.12 16.76 14.72
C ALA A 52 -6.44 15.84 15.91
N LYS A 53 -7.66 15.29 15.95
CA LYS A 53 -8.03 14.28 16.95
C LYS A 53 -7.30 12.96 16.72
N ALA A 54 -7.17 12.53 15.46
CA ALA A 54 -6.46 11.29 15.10
C ALA A 54 -4.98 11.35 15.48
N SER A 55 -4.31 12.50 15.25
CA SER A 55 -2.92 12.66 15.65
C SER A 55 -2.75 12.60 17.17
N LYS A 56 -3.67 13.22 17.92
CA LYS A 56 -3.69 13.14 19.39
C LYS A 56 -3.93 11.71 19.88
N LEU A 57 -4.87 10.99 19.26
CA LEU A 57 -5.21 9.61 19.59
C LEU A 57 -4.03 8.66 19.35
N LEU A 58 -3.26 8.87 18.27
CA LEU A 58 -2.06 8.10 17.97
C LEU A 58 -0.83 8.52 18.79
N GLY A 59 -0.91 9.62 19.56
CA GLY A 59 0.23 10.15 20.31
C GLY A 59 1.35 10.73 19.42
N ILE A 60 1.04 11.11 18.18
CA ILE A 60 2.02 11.66 17.23
C ILE A 60 1.72 13.11 16.89
N HIS A 61 2.76 13.83 16.47
CA HIS A 61 2.60 15.21 16.02
C HIS A 61 1.75 15.27 14.73
N ARG A 62 0.87 16.27 14.63
CA ARG A 62 -0.02 16.48 13.47
C ARG A 62 0.73 16.50 12.13
N THR A 63 1.88 17.16 12.08
CA THR A 63 2.70 17.27 10.85
C THR A 63 3.25 15.89 10.42
N LEU A 64 3.59 15.03 11.39
CA LEU A 64 4.04 13.68 11.11
C LEU A 64 2.91 12.82 10.56
N LEU A 65 1.70 12.95 11.13
CA LEU A 65 0.51 12.28 10.60
C LEU A 65 0.28 12.66 9.14
N TYR A 66 0.31 13.96 8.80
CA TYR A 66 0.14 14.43 7.42
C TYR A 66 1.20 13.87 6.47
N LYS A 67 2.47 13.87 6.89
CA LYS A 67 3.56 13.29 6.09
C LYS A 67 3.32 11.80 5.83
N LYS A 68 2.95 11.05 6.88
CA LYS A 68 2.67 9.61 6.78
C LYS A 68 1.47 9.31 5.89
N MET A 69 0.40 10.09 6.00
CA MET A 69 -0.77 9.96 5.12
C MET A 69 -0.40 10.20 3.64
N LYS A 70 0.46 11.17 3.36
CA LYS A 70 0.98 11.42 2.01
C LYS A 70 1.86 10.27 1.52
N GLU A 71 2.80 9.78 2.35
CA GLU A 71 3.68 8.65 2.02
C GLU A 71 2.87 7.38 1.68
N TYR A 72 1.79 7.13 2.41
CA TYR A 72 0.94 5.95 2.22
C TYR A 72 -0.22 6.15 1.26
N ASN A 73 -0.31 7.30 0.57
CA ASN A 73 -1.41 7.66 -0.32
C ASN A 73 -2.80 7.43 0.31
N ILE A 74 -2.94 7.75 1.59
CA ILE A 74 -4.21 7.66 2.31
C ILE A 74 -5.09 8.84 1.86
N GLY A 75 -5.83 8.62 0.77
CA GLY A 75 -6.80 9.56 0.21
C GLY A 75 -8.07 9.59 1.05
N LEU A 76 -8.30 10.68 1.77
CA LEU A 76 -9.56 10.94 2.44
C LEU A 76 -10.56 11.49 1.42
N LYS A 77 -11.35 10.62 0.80
CA LYS A 77 -12.64 11.04 0.23
C LYS A 77 -13.68 10.86 1.33
N PRO A 78 -14.24 11.95 1.90
CA PRO A 78 -15.56 11.83 2.49
C PRO A 78 -16.54 11.56 1.33
N GLU A 79 -17.26 10.44 1.38
CA GLU A 79 -18.56 10.34 0.68
C GLU A 79 -19.56 11.25 1.39
#